data_AF-A0A6P1DG07-F1
#
_entry.id   AF-A0A6P1DG07-F1
#
_cell.length_a   1.000
_cell.length_b   1.000
_cell.length_c   1.000
_cell.angle_alpha   90.00
_cell.angle_beta   90.00
_cell.angle_gamma   90.00
#
_symmetry.space_group_name_H-M   'P 1'
#
loop_
_entity.id
_entity.type
_entity.pdbx_description
1 polymer ?
#
loop_
_entity_poly.entity_id
_entity_poly.type
_entity_poly.pdbx_seq_one_letter_code
_entity_poly.pdbx_strand_id
1 'polypeptide(L)' 'QPTGLPPATYFAGGKIAWLLDNQPGLRAAAERGDALFGTMDSWLIWNLTGGANGGVHVTDVTNAGRTLLMNLHTL' A
#
# COMPACT_ATOMS: atom_id res chain seq x y z
N GLN A 1 -8.34 2.51 14.57
CA GLN A 1 -8.08 1.32 13.73
C GLN A 1 -7.22 0.37 14.56
N PRO A 2 -7.69 -0.83 14.93
CA PRO A 2 -6.95 -1.76 15.77
C PRO A 2 -5.92 -2.52 14.92
N THR A 3 -4.90 -1.79 14.50
CA THR A 3 -3.77 -2.32 13.70
C THR A 3 -2.72 -3.00 14.56
N GLY A 4 -2.80 -2.86 15.90
CA GLY A 4 -1.79 -3.33 16.84
C GLY A 4 -0.48 -2.54 16.80
N LEU A 5 -0.44 -1.41 16.10
CA LEU A 5 0.79 -0.62 15.88
C LEU A 5 0.63 0.81 16.42
N PRO A 6 1.66 1.37 17.07
CA PRO A 6 1.66 2.77 17.47
C PRO A 6 1.83 3.69 16.26
N PRO A 7 1.33 4.94 16.31
CA PRO A 7 1.68 5.96 15.32
C PRO A 7 3.19 6.19 15.30
N ALA A 8 3.84 5.94 14.17
CA ALA A 8 5.28 6.12 13.99
C ALA A 8 5.63 6.35 12.50
N THR A 9 6.78 6.96 12.24
CA THR A 9 7.30 7.25 10.88
C THR A 9 7.72 5.98 10.12
N TYR A 10 7.85 4.85 10.81
CA TYR A 10 8.30 3.58 10.23
C TYR A 10 7.28 2.99 9.25
N PHE A 11 6.00 3.01 9.61
CA PHE A 11 4.94 2.30 8.88
C PHE A 11 4.49 3.04 7.61
N ALA A 12 3.90 2.29 6.67
CA ALA A 12 3.59 2.82 5.34
C ALA A 12 2.49 3.91 5.34
N GLY A 13 1.49 3.83 6.24
CA GLY A 13 0.33 4.70 6.23
C GLY A 13 0.66 6.20 6.21
N GLY A 14 1.59 6.63 7.07
CA GLY A 14 2.03 8.03 7.09
C GLY A 14 2.77 8.45 5.82
N LYS A 15 3.54 7.55 5.22
CA LYS A 15 4.26 7.79 3.96
C LYS A 15 3.29 7.93 2.78
N ILE A 16 2.27 7.09 2.72
CA ILE A 16 1.21 7.15 1.69
C ILE A 16 0.44 8.46 1.80
N ALA A 17 0.01 8.83 3.01
CA ALA A 17 -0.70 10.09 3.24
C ALA A 17 0.15 11.29 2.77
N TRP A 18 1.43 11.32 3.16
CA TRP A 18 2.34 12.37 2.72
C TRP A 18 2.47 12.42 1.19
N LEU A 19 2.63 11.28 0.51
CA LEU A 19 2.70 11.24 -0.96
C LEU A 19 1.43 11.80 -1.60
N LEU A 20 0.25 11.41 -1.13
CA LEU A 20 -1.02 11.87 -1.67
C LEU A 20 -1.25 13.38 -1.50
N ASP A 21 -0.70 13.98 -0.45
CA ASP A 21 -0.82 15.42 -0.17
C ASP A 21 0.25 16.25 -0.88
N ASN A 22 1.42 15.67 -1.16
CA ASN A 22 2.59 16.41 -1.62
C ASN A 22 2.97 16.12 -3.08
N GLN A 23 2.45 15.06 -3.71
CA GLN A 23 2.71 14.76 -5.12
C GLN A 23 1.55 15.25 -6.00
N PRO A 24 1.76 16.29 -6.82
CA PRO A 24 0.72 16.81 -7.70
C PRO A 24 0.12 15.73 -8.58
N GLY A 25 -1.21 15.64 -8.61
CA GLY A 25 -1.96 14.68 -9.43
C GLY A 25 -2.02 13.25 -8.89
N LEU A 26 -1.19 12.87 -7.91
CA LEU A 26 -1.16 11.50 -7.38
C LEU A 26 -2.48 11.11 -6.70
N ARG A 27 -3.06 12.02 -5.92
CA ARG A 27 -4.38 11.79 -5.28
C ARG A 27 -5.47 11.52 -6.31
N ALA A 28 -5.56 12.36 -7.35
CA ALA A 28 -6.53 12.17 -8.42
C ALA A 28 -6.29 10.87 -9.21
N ALA A 29 -5.02 10.47 -9.43
CA ALA A 29 -4.70 9.19 -10.06
C ALA A 29 -5.13 8.00 -9.19
N ALA A 30 -4.87 8.04 -7.88
CA ALA A 30 -5.30 7.02 -6.94
C ALA A 30 -6.83 6.90 -6.87
N GLU A 31 -7.55 8.03 -6.85
CA GLU A 31 -9.02 8.07 -6.86
C GLU A 31 -9.63 7.51 -8.16
N ARG A 32 -8.92 7.63 -9.29
CA ARG A 32 -9.32 7.01 -10.57
C ARG A 32 -8.93 5.54 -10.70
N GLY A 33 -8.12 5.01 -9.78
CA GLY A 33 -7.57 3.65 -9.87
C GLY A 33 -6.34 3.53 -10.80
N ASP A 34 -5.76 4.65 -11.23
CA ASP A 34 -4.56 4.68 -12.10
C ASP A 34 -3.25 4.48 -11.31
N ALA A 35 -3.32 4.42 -9.97
CA ALA A 35 -2.17 4.25 -9.09
C ALA A 35 -2.35 3.07 -8.14
N LEU A 36 -1.28 2.30 -7.94
CA LEU A 36 -1.23 1.18 -7.01
C LEU A 36 -0.28 1.49 -5.85
N PHE A 37 -0.70 1.15 -4.64
CA PHE A 37 0.17 1.08 -3.47
C PHE A 37 0.58 -0.37 -3.23
N GLY A 38 1.84 -0.61 -2.87
CA GLY A 38 2.32 -1.91 -2.43
C GLY A 38 3.54 -1.79 -1.54
N THR A 39 3.69 -2.74 -0.63
CA THR A 39 4.97 -3.03 0.03
C THR A 39 5.92 -3.71 -0.96
N MET A 40 7.17 -3.94 -0.57
CA MET A 40 8.20 -4.47 -1.48
C MET A 40 7.83 -5.84 -2.06
N ASP A 41 7.16 -6.70 -1.30
CA ASP A 41 6.61 -7.98 -1.77
C ASP A 41 5.60 -7.77 -2.90
N SER A 42 4.62 -6.87 -2.73
CA SER A 42 3.65 -6.56 -3.79
C SER A 42 4.30 -6.00 -5.04
N TRP A 43 5.29 -5.12 -4.88
CA TRP A 43 6.03 -4.55 -6.01
C TRP A 43 6.76 -5.63 -6.80
N LEU A 44 7.45 -6.55 -6.11
CA LEU A 44 8.17 -7.63 -6.75
C LEU A 44 7.20 -8.61 -7.44
N ILE A 45 6.13 -9.02 -6.77
CA ILE A 45 5.12 -9.93 -7.35
C ILE A 45 4.52 -9.29 -8.60
N TRP A 46 4.11 -8.02 -8.54
CA TRP A 46 3.53 -7.30 -9.68
C TRP A 46 4.47 -7.30 -10.89
N ASN A 47 5.75 -6.97 -10.70
CA ASN A 47 6.73 -6.95 -11.79
C ASN A 47 6.98 -8.35 -12.36
N LEU A 48 7.19 -9.34 -11.50
CA LEU A 48 7.53 -10.71 -11.90
C LEU A 48 6.37 -11.44 -12.58
N THR A 49 5.13 -10.98 -12.40
CA THR A 49 3.93 -11.61 -12.97
C THR A 49 3.38 -10.87 -14.20
N GLY A 50 4.10 -9.87 -14.73
CA GLY A 50 3.77 -9.22 -16.00
C GLY A 50 3.60 -7.71 -15.94
N GLY A 51 3.64 -7.11 -14.75
CA GLY A 51 3.60 -5.67 -14.57
C GLY A 51 2.38 -5.02 -15.23
N ALA A 52 2.62 -4.03 -16.10
CA ALA A 52 1.55 -3.36 -16.85
C ALA A 52 0.77 -4.29 -17.79
N ASN A 53 1.31 -5.48 -18.09
CA ASN A 53 0.70 -6.49 -18.97
C ASN A 53 -0.10 -7.57 -18.21
N GLY A 54 -0.61 -7.26 -17.01
CA GLY A 54 -1.41 -8.19 -16.21
C GLY A 54 -0.74 -8.71 -14.94
N GLY A 55 0.18 -7.93 -14.36
CA GLY A 55 0.82 -8.24 -13.10
C GLY A 55 -0.17 -8.39 -11.95
N VAL A 56 0.03 -9.43 -11.15
CA VAL A 56 -0.79 -9.75 -9.97
C VAL A 56 -0.41 -8.80 -8.84
N HIS A 57 -1.39 -8.01 -8.38
CA HIS A 57 -1.21 -7.07 -7.27
C HIS A 57 -1.76 -7.66 -5.97
N VAL A 58 -0.87 -8.25 -5.16
CA VAL A 58 -1.22 -8.92 -3.90
C VAL A 58 -0.15 -8.67 -2.83
N THR A 59 -0.52 -8.86 -1.57
CA THR A 59 0.39 -8.90 -0.40
C THR A 59 -0.09 -9.98 0.55
N ASP A 60 0.78 -10.49 1.40
CA ASP A 60 0.37 -11.40 2.47
C ASP A 60 0.00 -10.62 3.75
N VAL A 61 -0.63 -11.32 4.69
CA VAL A 61 -1.14 -10.73 5.94
C VAL A 61 -0.03 -10.20 6.85
N THR A 62 1.19 -10.75 6.78
CA THR A 62 2.31 -10.30 7.61
C THR A 62 2.84 -8.95 7.12
N ASN A 63 2.97 -8.74 5.81
CA ASN A 63 3.35 -7.45 5.23
C ASN A 63 2.21 -6.42 5.36
N ALA A 64 0.97 -6.81 5.10
CA ALA A 64 -0.20 -5.94 5.26
C ALA A 64 -0.33 -5.42 6.71
N GLY A 65 -0.04 -6.26 7.71
CA GLY A 65 -0.01 -5.89 9.13
C GLY A 65 1.00 -4.80 9.49
N ARG A 66 1.98 -4.48 8.62
CA ARG A 66 2.98 -3.42 8.81
C ARG A 66 2.61 -2.08 8.17
N THR A 67 1.42 -1.96 7.58
CA THR A 67 1.03 -0.77 6.82
C THR A 67 0.39 0.33 7.65
N LEU A 68 -0.07 0.06 8.88
CA LEU A 68 -1.07 0.85 9.63
C LEU A 68 -2.47 0.90 9.00
N LEU A 69 -2.73 0.13 7.94
CA LEU A 69 -4.01 0.14 7.20
C LEU A 69 -4.81 -1.17 7.37
N MET A 70 -4.18 -2.25 7.83
CA MET A 70 -4.86 -3.52 8.07
C MET A 70 -5.43 -3.59 9.49
N ASN A 71 -6.70 -3.99 9.61
CA ASN A 71 -7.34 -4.32 10.88
C ASN A 71 -7.04 -5.77 11.26
N LEU A 72 -6.48 -6.00 12.45
CA LEU A 72 -6.08 -7.35 12.89
C LEU A 72 -7.25 -8.24 13.35
N HIS A 73 -8.43 -7.68 13.59
CA HIS A 73 -9.59 -8.41 14.12
C HIS A 73 -10.60 -8.84 13.05
N THR A 74 -10.39 -8.46 11.80
CA THR A 74 -11.32 -8.74 10.68
C THR A 74 -10.68 -9.63 9.63
N LEU A 75 -9.65 -10.38 10.01
CA LEU A 75 -8.97 -11.34 9.14
C LEU A 75 -9.82 -12.60 8.95
#